data_AF-A0AAE2VF67-F1
#
_entry.id   AF-A0AAE2VF67-F1
#
_cell.length_a   1.000
_cell.length_b   1.000
_cell.length_c   1.000
_cell.angle_alpha   90.00
_cell.angle_beta   90.00
_cell.angle_gamma   90.00
#
_symmetry.space_group_name_H-M   'P 1'
#
loop_
_entity.id
_entity.type
_entity.pdbx_description
1 polymer ?
#
loop_
_entity_poly.entity_id
_entity_poly.type
_entity_poly.pdbx_seq_one_letter_code
_entity_poly.pdbx_strand_id
1 'polypeptide(L)' 'MEEKYETNGYDTSIVYDYKEYPDVKYGRCDNCDYTLFKSSVKSGIFLRECRRCGMKKSI' A
#
# COMPACT_ATOMS: atom_id res chain seq x y z
N MET A 1 16.81 1.03 -10.12
CA MET A 1 17.21 0.04 -9.10
C MET A 1 16.02 -0.07 -8.16
N GLU A 2 15.27 -1.17 -8.22
CA GLU A 2 14.16 -1.39 -7.27
C GLU A 2 14.80 -1.72 -5.92
N GLU A 3 14.85 -0.73 -5.02
CA GLU A 3 15.24 -0.96 -3.63
C GLU A 3 14.23 -1.93 -3.03
N LYS A 4 14.64 -3.17 -2.73
CA LYS A 4 13.79 -4.13 -2.01
C LYS A 4 13.77 -3.72 -0.54
N TYR A 5 12.70 -3.05 -0.15
CA TYR A 5 12.39 -2.67 1.23
C TYR A 5 12.00 -3.91 2.03
N GLU A 6 12.41 -3.94 3.30
CA GLU A 6 11.96 -4.96 4.23
C GLU A 6 10.43 -4.92 4.33
N THR A 7 9.85 -6.09 4.13
CA THR A 7 8.42 -6.32 4.21
C THR A 7 8.15 -6.88 5.59
N ASN A 8 7.79 -6.02 6.55
CA ASN A 8 7.62 -6.27 7.98
C ASN A 8 6.45 -7.23 8.28
N GLY A 9 6.46 -8.42 7.69
CA GLY A 9 5.35 -9.38 7.70
C GLY A 9 4.26 -9.15 6.63
N TYR A 10 4.38 -8.11 5.80
CA TYR A 10 3.43 -7.81 4.74
C TYR A 10 3.85 -8.42 3.40
N ASP A 11 2.88 -8.80 2.58
CA ASP A 11 3.10 -9.21 1.19
C ASP A 11 2.80 -8.01 0.26
N THR A 12 3.84 -7.42 -0.31
CA THR A 12 3.72 -6.26 -1.22
C THR A 12 3.34 -6.64 -2.66
N SER A 13 3.24 -7.93 -2.97
CA SER A 13 2.82 -8.42 -4.29
C SER A 13 1.31 -8.52 -4.45
N ILE A 14 0.55 -8.47 -3.36
CA ILE A 14 -0.91 -8.49 -3.36
C ILE A 14 -1.52 -7.11 -3.14
N VAL A 15 -2.82 -7.01 -3.34
CA VAL A 15 -3.63 -5.81 -3.03
C VAL A 15 -4.50 -6.14 -1.83
N TYR A 16 -4.34 -5.38 -0.75
CA TYR A 16 -5.17 -5.54 0.45
C TYR A 16 -6.47 -4.74 0.32
N ASP A 17 -7.60 -5.31 0.75
CA ASP A 17 -8.85 -4.57 0.83
C ASP A 17 -8.88 -3.69 2.08
N TYR A 18 -9.17 -2.40 1.92
CA TYR A 18 -9.19 -1.46 3.05
C TYR A 18 -10.33 -1.74 4.05
N LYS A 19 -11.44 -2.35 3.62
CA LYS A 19 -12.54 -2.70 4.53
C LYS A 19 -12.17 -3.87 5.42
N GLU A 20 -11.42 -4.84 4.90
CA GLU A 20 -10.90 -5.98 5.66
C GLU A 20 -9.68 -5.59 6.50
N TYR A 21 -8.77 -4.80 5.91
CA TYR A 21 -7.49 -4.38 6.49
C TYR A 21 -7.37 -2.85 6.45
N PRO A 22 -8.09 -2.13 7.33
CA PRO A 22 -7.97 -0.68 7.42
C PRO A 22 -6.54 -0.27 7.80
N ASP A 23 -6.19 0.99 7.56
CA ASP A 23 -4.87 1.50 7.94
C ASP A 23 -4.68 1.42 9.46
N VAL A 24 -3.54 0.90 9.89
CA VAL A 24 -3.14 0.91 11.31
C VAL A 24 -2.90 2.35 11.76
N LYS A 25 -2.32 3.17 10.87
CA LYS A 25 -2.14 4.61 11.04
C LYS A 25 -2.63 5.33 9.78
N TYR A 26 -3.65 6.17 9.92
CA TYR A 26 -4.24 6.90 8.79
C TYR A 26 -3.19 7.70 8.00
N GLY A 27 -3.20 7.53 6.68
CA GLY A 27 -2.29 8.26 5.78
C GLY A 27 -0.82 7.78 5.82
N ARG A 28 -0.55 6.65 6.47
CA ARG A 28 0.77 6.03 6.53
C ARG A 28 0.72 4.63 5.93
N CYS A 29 1.81 4.20 5.30
CA CYS A 29 1.91 2.85 4.80
C CYS A 29 2.17 1.89 5.97
N ASP A 30 1.34 0.86 6.12
CA ASP A 30 1.46 -0.07 7.25
C ASP A 30 2.79 -0.83 7.25
N ASN A 31 3.44 -1.00 6.08
CA ASN A 31 4.73 -1.67 6.00
C ASN A 31 5.92 -0.77 6.39
N CYS A 32 5.95 0.50 5.96
CA CYS A 32 7.16 1.34 6.05
C CYS A 32 6.95 2.76 6.57
N ASP A 33 5.75 3.08 7.07
CA ASP A 33 5.33 4.36 7.66
C ASP A 33 5.50 5.58 6.73
N TYR A 34 5.71 5.33 5.43
CA TYR A 34 5.86 6.38 4.42
C TYR A 34 4.51 7.03 4.08
N THR A 35 4.55 8.29 3.67
CA THR A 35 3.35 9.13 3.46
C THR A 35 3.02 9.39 2.01
N LEU A 36 3.94 9.14 1.08
CA LEU A 36 3.70 9.40 -0.33
C LEU A 36 3.21 8.14 -1.04
N PHE A 37 2.05 8.28 -1.69
CA PHE A 37 1.40 7.23 -2.42
C PHE A 37 1.25 7.59 -3.90
N LYS A 38 1.17 6.57 -4.74
CA LYS A 38 0.69 6.65 -6.10
C LYS A 38 -0.74 6.12 -6.09
N SER A 39 -1.66 6.91 -6.61
CA SER A 39 -3.05 6.52 -6.71
C SER A 39 -3.39 6.20 -8.16
N SER A 40 -4.20 5.17 -8.37
CA SER A 40 -4.73 4.81 -9.69
C SER A 40 -6.15 4.29 -9.55
N VAL A 41 -6.93 4.34 -10.63
CA VAL A 41 -8.27 3.74 -10.67
C VAL A 41 -8.24 2.62 -11.68
N LYS A 42 -8.69 1.42 -11.28
CA LYS A 42 -8.81 0.27 -12.17
C LYS A 42 -10.18 -0.37 -11.96
N SER A 43 -10.97 -0.47 -13.03
CA SER A 43 -12.32 -1.05 -13.00
C SER A 43 -13.23 -0.43 -11.94
N GLY A 44 -13.12 0.88 -11.71
CA GLY A 44 -13.91 1.61 -10.70
C GLY A 44 -13.41 1.48 -9.25
N ILE A 45 -12.33 0.73 -9.00
CA ILE A 45 -11.71 0.58 -7.68
C ILE A 45 -10.53 1.54 -7.57
N PHE A 46 -10.44 2.29 -6.46
CA PHE A 46 -9.31 3.15 -6.19
C PHE A 46 -8.17 2.34 -5.56
N LEU A 47 -7.01 2.34 -6.20
CA LEU A 47 -5.82 1.63 -5.73
C LEU A 47 -4.81 2.65 -5.22
N ARG A 48 -4.38 2.46 -3.97
CA ARG A 48 -3.32 3.23 -3.32
C ARG A 48 -2.07 2.38 -3.20
N GLU A 49 -0.99 2.79 -3.86
CA GLU A 49 0.31 2.13 -3.84
C GLU A 49 1.34 3.00 -3.10
N CYS A 50 2.08 2.44 -2.14
CA CYS A 50 3.15 3.16 -1.48
C CYS A 50 4.31 3.42 -2.46
N ARG A 51 4.71 4.69 -2.66
CA ARG A 51 5.82 5.02 -3.57
C ARG A 51 7.18 4.50 -3.11
N ARG A 52 7.31 4.23 -1.81
CA ARG A 52 8.53 3.67 -1.24
C ARG A 52 8.50 2.16 -1.33
N CYS A 53 7.49 1.51 -0.73
CA CYS A 53 7.49 0.06 -0.57
C CYS A 53 6.52 -0.74 -1.47
N GLY A 54 5.90 -0.13 -2.46
CA GLY A 54 5.06 -0.84 -3.42
C GLY A 54 3.79 -1.49 -2.86
N MET A 55 3.57 -1.46 -1.53
CA MET A 55 2.39 -2.02 -0.88
C MET A 55 1.12 -1.37 -1.43
N LYS A 56 0.14 -2.18 -1.82
CA LYS A 56 -1.10 -1.74 -2.45
C LYS A 56 -2.30 -2.00 -1.55
N LYS A 57 -3.21 -1.03 -1.50
CA LYS A 57 -4.56 -1.19 -0.93
C LYS A 57 -5.64 -0.78 -1.93
N SER A 58 -6.76 -1.48 -1.95
CA SER A 58 -8.01 -1.03 -2.59
C SER A 58 -8.87 -0.28 -1.59
N ILE A 59 -9.25 0.94 -1.93
CA ILE A 59 -10.07 1.85 -1.14
C ILE A 59 -11.42 2.06 -1.85
#